data_AF-A0A2A4GHH1-F1
#
_entry.id   AF-A0A2A4GHH1-F1
#
_cell.length_a   1.000
_cell.length_b   1.000
_cell.length_c   1.000
_cell.angle_alpha   90.00
_cell.angle_beta   90.00
_cell.angle_gamma   90.00
#
_symmetry.space_group_name_H-M   'P 1'
#
loop_
_entity.id
_entity.type
_entity.pdbx_description
1 polymer ?
#
loop_
_entity_poly.entity_id
_entity_poly.type
_entity_poly.pdbx_seq_one_letter_code
_entity_poly.pdbx_strand_id
1 'polypeptide(L)'
;MRAVLLFLTSLTLLTGCQSAYYAAMEQVGVHKRDIMVDRVEDAASAQQKAQTQFNDALEALTTLTQFDGGELQAAYDTVNKQYQKSEAAVTQVRDRIDALDAVAQALFAEWDEELALYTNPRLKRESAQRLRATQAEYQRLYDAMQRAERTMTPVLNTLQDNRLYLKHNLNARAIGALQGEFKNLAGDIDRAIADMQRAIQASDRFIQTLN
;
A
#
# COMPACT_ATOMS: atom_id res chain seq x y z
N MET A 1 37.44 20.19 1.87
CA MET A 1 36.22 20.99 2.15
C MET A 1 35.44 21.38 0.89
N ARG A 2 36.08 21.75 -0.24
CA ARG A 2 35.38 22.08 -1.50
C ARG A 2 34.59 20.91 -2.14
N ALA A 3 35.08 19.68 -2.04
CA ALA A 3 34.40 18.50 -2.60
C ALA A 3 33.13 18.09 -1.81
N VAL A 4 33.04 18.44 -0.53
CA VAL A 4 31.89 18.14 0.34
C VAL A 4 30.72 19.09 0.04
N LEU A 5 31.01 20.33 -0.37
CA LEU A 5 29.99 21.31 -0.78
C LEU A 5 29.33 20.96 -2.13
N LEU A 6 30.06 20.31 -3.04
CA LEU A 6 29.53 19.86 -4.35
C LEU A 6 28.65 18.61 -4.22
N PHE A 7 28.88 17.75 -3.22
CA PHE A 7 28.04 16.58 -2.97
C PHE A 7 26.73 16.94 -2.26
N LEU A 8 26.73 18.00 -1.43
CA LEU A 8 25.51 18.50 -0.78
C LEU A 8 24.57 19.26 -1.73
N THR A 9 25.06 19.81 -2.84
CA THR A 9 24.23 20.55 -3.82
C THR A 9 23.54 19.64 -4.84
N SER A 10 24.02 18.41 -5.05
CA SER A 10 23.33 17.42 -5.91
C SER A 10 22.18 16.70 -5.22
N LEU A 11 22.13 16.64 -3.89
CA LEU A 11 21.04 15.98 -3.17
C LEU A 11 19.75 16.81 -3.10
N THR A 12 19.83 18.13 -3.27
CA THR A 12 18.66 19.03 -3.30
C THR A 12 17.92 19.06 -4.64
N LEU A 13 18.47 18.43 -5.69
CA LEU A 13 17.85 18.38 -7.02
C LEU A 13 16.80 17.25 -7.16
N LEU A 14 16.81 16.27 -6.26
CA LEU A 14 15.88 15.13 -6.34
C LEU A 14 14.49 15.42 -5.75
N THR A 15 14.37 16.37 -4.82
CA THR A 15 13.07 16.81 -4.29
C THR A 15 12.34 17.76 -5.24
N GLY A 16 13.04 18.38 -6.20
CA GLY A 16 12.47 19.30 -7.19
C GLY A 16 11.80 18.61 -8.40
N CYS A 17 12.07 17.33 -8.64
CA CYS A 17 11.48 16.60 -9.78
C CYS A 17 9.97 16.39 -9.62
N GLN A 18 9.50 16.16 -8.39
CA GLN A 18 8.08 15.95 -8.12
C GLN A 18 7.29 17.26 -8.17
N SER A 19 7.82 18.35 -7.61
CA SER A 19 7.19 19.67 -7.71
C SER A 19 7.13 20.16 -9.16
N ALA A 20 8.18 19.96 -9.95
CA ALA A 20 8.19 20.26 -11.38
C ALA A 20 7.18 19.39 -12.18
N TYR A 21 7.04 18.11 -11.83
CA TYR A 21 6.07 17.21 -12.45
C TYR A 21 4.62 17.66 -12.19
N TYR A 22 4.26 17.95 -10.93
CA TYR A 22 2.90 18.41 -10.60
C TYR A 22 2.61 19.81 -11.18
N ALA A 23 3.60 20.71 -11.19
CA ALA A 23 3.46 22.00 -11.84
C ALA A 23 3.22 21.88 -13.36
N ALA A 24 3.88 20.94 -14.04
CA ALA A 24 3.66 20.70 -15.46
C ALA A 24 2.25 20.13 -15.75
N MET A 25 1.73 19.26 -14.87
CA MET A 25 0.37 18.72 -14.98
C MET A 25 -0.70 19.83 -14.81
N GLU A 26 -0.45 20.80 -13.94
CA GLU A 26 -1.34 21.94 -13.74
C GLU A 26 -1.36 22.89 -14.95
N GLN A 27 -0.23 23.07 -15.65
CA GLN A 27 -0.18 23.83 -16.91
C GLN A 27 -1.01 23.20 -18.03
N VAL A 28 -1.31 21.90 -17.96
CA VAL A 28 -2.21 21.19 -18.88
C VAL A 28 -3.61 20.96 -18.31
N GLY A 29 -3.94 21.62 -17.18
CA GLY A 29 -5.29 21.69 -16.62
C GLY A 29 -5.64 20.58 -15.61
N VAL A 30 -4.66 19.80 -15.15
CA VAL A 30 -4.86 18.76 -14.12
C VAL A 30 -4.46 19.29 -12.75
N HIS A 31 -5.42 19.45 -11.84
CA HIS A 31 -5.14 19.96 -10.51
C HIS A 31 -4.62 18.85 -9.57
N LYS A 32 -3.79 19.23 -8.59
CA LYS A 32 -3.24 18.28 -7.60
C LYS A 32 -4.34 17.56 -6.80
N ARG A 33 -5.52 18.18 -6.66
CA ARG A 33 -6.70 17.53 -6.06
C ARG A 33 -7.17 16.33 -6.88
N ASP A 34 -7.24 16.45 -8.20
CA ASP A 34 -7.69 15.36 -9.07
C ASP A 34 -6.68 14.21 -9.04
N ILE A 35 -5.38 14.56 -9.09
CA ILE A 35 -4.29 13.60 -8.91
C ILE A 35 -4.41 12.91 -7.54
N MET A 36 -4.76 13.65 -6.48
CA MET A 36 -4.95 13.09 -5.15
C MET A 36 -6.08 12.05 -5.14
N VAL A 37 -7.22 12.35 -5.76
CA VAL A 37 -8.34 11.38 -5.88
C VAL A 37 -7.86 10.12 -6.61
N ASP A 38 -7.21 10.26 -7.77
CA ASP A 38 -6.68 9.14 -8.54
C ASP A 38 -5.70 8.28 -7.71
N ARG A 39 -4.83 8.90 -6.91
CA ARG A 39 -3.90 8.16 -6.04
C ARG A 39 -4.60 7.41 -4.91
N VAL A 40 -5.65 7.98 -4.34
CA VAL A 40 -6.44 7.32 -3.29
C VAL A 40 -7.17 6.10 -3.88
N GLU A 41 -7.73 6.22 -5.08
CA GLU A 41 -8.37 5.11 -5.81
C GLU A 41 -7.37 4.03 -6.22
N ASP A 42 -6.20 4.41 -6.73
CA ASP A 42 -5.10 3.49 -7.06
C ASP A 42 -4.66 2.68 -5.84
N ALA A 43 -4.53 3.33 -4.67
CA ALA A 43 -4.16 2.69 -3.42
C ALA A 43 -5.26 1.75 -2.90
N ALA A 44 -6.53 2.17 -2.97
CA ALA A 44 -7.67 1.31 -2.64
C ALA A 44 -7.73 0.06 -3.53
N SER A 45 -7.52 0.23 -4.85
CA SER A 45 -7.47 -0.86 -5.83
C SER A 45 -6.33 -1.85 -5.55
N ALA A 46 -5.14 -1.34 -5.19
CA ALA A 46 -4.01 -2.19 -4.82
C ALA A 46 -4.33 -3.05 -3.58
N GLN A 47 -4.95 -2.46 -2.55
CA GLN A 47 -5.38 -3.21 -1.37
C GLN A 47 -6.47 -4.25 -1.71
N GLN A 48 -7.40 -3.95 -2.62
CA GLN A 48 -8.40 -4.92 -3.06
C GLN A 48 -7.74 -6.12 -3.78
N LYS A 49 -6.75 -5.86 -4.63
CA LYS A 49 -5.99 -6.92 -5.31
C LYS A 49 -5.19 -7.77 -4.32
N ALA A 50 -4.56 -7.14 -3.32
CA ALA A 50 -3.85 -7.85 -2.27
C ALA A 50 -4.79 -8.75 -1.43
N GLN A 51 -6.02 -8.31 -1.13
CA GLN A 51 -7.04 -9.16 -0.50
C GLN A 51 -7.34 -10.41 -1.33
N THR A 52 -7.63 -10.24 -2.62
CA THR A 52 -7.88 -11.38 -3.53
C THR A 52 -6.69 -12.33 -3.53
N GLN A 53 -5.48 -11.79 -3.61
CA GLN A 53 -4.28 -12.59 -3.71
C GLN A 53 -3.98 -13.40 -2.43
N PHE A 54 -4.27 -12.85 -1.25
CA PHE A 54 -4.14 -13.62 0.00
C PHE A 54 -5.21 -14.70 0.14
N ASN A 55 -6.43 -14.47 -0.35
CA ASN A 55 -7.45 -15.52 -0.42
C ASN A 55 -7.02 -16.66 -1.36
N ASP A 56 -6.51 -16.32 -2.55
CA ASP A 56 -5.99 -17.31 -3.51
C ASP A 56 -4.82 -18.12 -2.92
N ALA A 57 -3.96 -17.47 -2.12
CA ALA A 57 -2.87 -18.15 -1.42
C ALA A 57 -3.37 -19.11 -0.33
N LEU A 58 -4.39 -18.69 0.44
CA LEU A 58 -5.02 -19.53 1.46
C LEU A 58 -5.72 -20.76 0.86
N GLU A 59 -6.42 -20.59 -0.26
CA GLU A 59 -7.06 -21.68 -1.00
C GLU A 59 -6.03 -22.70 -1.52
N ALA A 60 -4.94 -22.22 -2.11
CA ALA A 60 -3.86 -23.07 -2.60
C ALA A 60 -3.23 -23.90 -1.47
N LEU A 61 -3.03 -23.31 -0.30
CA LEU A 61 -2.53 -24.02 0.88
C LEU A 61 -3.53 -25.03 1.43
N THR A 62 -4.81 -24.68 1.46
CA THR A 62 -5.87 -25.59 1.90
C THR A 62 -5.91 -26.83 1.00
N THR A 63 -5.84 -26.64 -0.31
CA THR A 63 -5.76 -27.72 -1.29
C THR A 63 -4.53 -28.61 -1.06
N LEU A 64 -3.36 -28.01 -0.79
CA LEU A 64 -2.14 -28.77 -0.49
C LEU A 64 -2.29 -29.68 0.73
N THR A 65 -3.01 -29.25 1.78
CA THR A 65 -3.19 -30.03 3.01
C THR A 65 -4.16 -31.20 2.89
N GLN A 66 -5.06 -31.18 1.92
CA GLN A 66 -6.10 -32.20 1.71
C GLN A 66 -5.69 -33.27 0.69
N PHE A 67 -4.44 -33.24 0.24
CA PHE A 67 -3.99 -33.96 -0.94
C PHE A 67 -3.34 -35.32 -0.62
N ASP A 68 -3.86 -36.41 -1.21
CA ASP A 68 -3.39 -37.80 -1.04
C ASP A 68 -2.34 -38.23 -2.09
N GLY A 69 -1.21 -37.50 -2.15
CA GLY A 69 0.07 -38.03 -2.67
C GLY A 69 0.29 -38.12 -4.19
N GLY A 70 -0.70 -37.99 -5.07
CA GLY A 70 -0.54 -38.16 -6.52
C GLY A 70 0.30 -37.11 -7.29
N GLU A 71 0.21 -35.82 -6.93
CA GLU A 71 0.83 -34.67 -7.61
C GLU A 71 1.31 -33.57 -6.64
N LEU A 72 2.10 -33.94 -5.62
CA LEU A 72 2.64 -32.98 -4.64
C LEU A 72 3.41 -31.81 -5.28
N GLN A 73 4.08 -32.06 -6.40
CA GLN A 73 4.83 -31.05 -7.14
C GLN A 73 3.91 -29.96 -7.71
N ALA A 74 2.78 -30.33 -8.30
CA ALA A 74 1.83 -29.38 -8.86
C ALA A 74 1.20 -28.50 -7.77
N ALA A 75 0.90 -29.10 -6.61
CA ALA A 75 0.39 -28.36 -5.46
C ALA A 75 1.45 -27.38 -4.91
N TYR A 76 2.71 -27.80 -4.80
CA TYR A 76 3.82 -26.91 -4.43
C TYR A 76 3.98 -25.76 -5.44
N ASP A 77 3.97 -26.05 -6.74
CA ASP A 77 4.13 -25.03 -7.79
C ASP A 77 3.01 -23.99 -7.73
N THR A 78 1.79 -24.43 -7.39
CA THR A 78 0.65 -23.55 -7.15
C THR A 78 0.89 -22.63 -5.95
N VAL A 79 1.34 -23.17 -4.81
CA VAL A 79 1.67 -22.37 -3.62
C VAL A 79 2.81 -21.38 -3.89
N ASN A 80 3.87 -21.80 -4.59
CA ASN A 80 4.97 -20.91 -4.99
C ASN A 80 4.48 -19.77 -5.90
N LYS A 81 3.60 -20.07 -6.85
CA LYS A 81 2.99 -19.05 -7.73
C LYS A 81 2.16 -18.06 -6.91
N GLN A 82 1.37 -18.53 -5.94
CA GLN A 82 0.59 -17.63 -5.09
C GLN A 82 1.49 -16.78 -4.19
N TYR A 83 2.59 -17.32 -3.65
CA TYR A 83 3.59 -16.53 -2.93
C TYR A 83 4.13 -15.38 -3.79
N GLN A 84 4.57 -15.65 -5.02
CA GLN A 84 5.13 -14.63 -5.92
C GLN A 84 4.14 -13.52 -6.25
N LYS A 85 2.87 -13.89 -6.48
CA LYS A 85 1.82 -12.91 -6.71
C LYS A 85 1.50 -12.09 -5.45
N SER A 86 1.48 -12.72 -4.27
CA SER A 86 1.30 -12.02 -2.99
C SER A 86 2.43 -11.02 -2.75
N GLU A 87 3.69 -11.39 -3.05
CA GLU A 87 4.85 -10.52 -2.94
C GLU A 87 4.72 -9.29 -3.85
N ALA A 88 4.30 -9.50 -5.10
CA ALA A 88 4.04 -8.42 -6.03
C ALA A 88 2.89 -7.51 -5.55
N ALA A 89 1.81 -8.08 -5.01
CA ALA A 89 0.67 -7.32 -4.53
C ALA A 89 1.04 -6.43 -3.31
N VAL A 90 1.81 -6.96 -2.37
CA VAL A 90 2.29 -6.17 -1.22
C VAL A 90 3.24 -5.06 -1.66
N THR A 91 4.14 -5.33 -2.61
CA THR A 91 5.01 -4.31 -3.20
C THR A 91 4.18 -3.21 -3.84
N GLN A 92 3.16 -3.57 -4.62
CA GLN A 92 2.25 -2.60 -5.23
C GLN A 92 1.52 -1.76 -4.17
N VAL A 93 1.07 -2.35 -3.07
CA VAL A 93 0.43 -1.59 -1.97
C VAL A 93 1.40 -0.56 -1.40
N ARG A 94 2.65 -0.94 -1.11
CA ARG A 94 3.70 -0.02 -0.62
C ARG A 94 3.93 1.15 -1.57
N ASP A 95 4.15 0.85 -2.86
CA ASP A 95 4.40 1.86 -3.88
C ASP A 95 3.23 2.85 -4.01
N ARG A 96 1.98 2.39 -3.86
CA ARG A 96 0.80 3.26 -3.92
C ARG A 96 0.65 4.13 -2.69
N ILE A 97 0.99 3.63 -1.50
CA ILE A 97 1.00 4.43 -0.27
C ILE A 97 2.03 5.55 -0.38
N ASP A 98 3.24 5.25 -0.85
CA ASP A 98 4.31 6.24 -1.00
C ASP A 98 3.95 7.30 -2.05
N ALA A 99 3.40 6.88 -3.20
CA ALA A 99 2.96 7.79 -4.25
C ALA A 99 1.80 8.70 -3.80
N LEU A 100 0.87 8.17 -2.99
CA LEU A 100 -0.21 8.95 -2.41
C LEU A 100 0.34 10.00 -1.43
N ASP A 101 1.28 9.62 -0.57
CA ASP A 101 1.85 10.52 0.42
C ASP A 101 2.63 11.67 -0.19
N ALA A 102 3.37 11.40 -1.27
CA ALA A 102 4.07 12.45 -2.00
C ALA A 102 3.12 13.51 -2.59
N VAL A 103 1.97 13.09 -3.15
CA VAL A 103 0.95 14.02 -3.67
C VAL A 103 0.29 14.81 -2.55
N ALA A 104 -0.05 14.14 -1.44
CA ALA A 104 -0.67 14.78 -0.28
C ALA A 104 0.22 15.90 0.28
N GLN A 105 1.52 15.61 0.48
CA GLN A 105 2.48 16.59 0.97
C GLN A 105 2.61 17.80 0.03
N ALA A 106 2.68 17.56 -1.28
CA ALA A 106 2.76 18.63 -2.27
C ALA A 106 1.49 19.50 -2.27
N LEU A 107 0.31 18.88 -2.21
CA LEU A 107 -0.98 19.59 -2.17
C LEU A 107 -1.11 20.44 -0.91
N PHE A 108 -0.76 19.91 0.26
CA PHE A 108 -0.88 20.65 1.52
C PHE A 108 0.12 21.80 1.64
N ALA A 109 1.34 21.62 1.13
CA ALA A 109 2.34 22.69 1.09
C ALA A 109 1.88 23.85 0.22
N GLU A 110 1.41 23.58 -0.99
CA GLU A 110 0.87 24.60 -1.89
C GLU A 110 -0.34 25.32 -1.28
N TRP A 111 -1.30 24.57 -0.73
CA TRP A 111 -2.49 25.16 -0.12
C TRP A 111 -2.12 26.09 1.05
N ASP A 112 -1.14 25.72 1.88
CA ASP A 112 -0.67 26.58 2.97
C ASP A 112 0.00 27.87 2.46
N GLU A 113 0.81 27.78 1.40
CA GLU A 113 1.40 28.95 0.74
C GLU A 113 0.32 29.90 0.19
N GLU A 114 -0.72 29.35 -0.44
CA GLU A 114 -1.84 30.12 -0.98
C GLU A 114 -2.68 30.82 0.10
N LEU A 115 -2.72 30.29 1.34
CA LEU A 115 -3.37 30.97 2.46
C LEU A 115 -2.76 32.35 2.74
N ALA A 116 -1.48 32.56 2.40
CA ALA A 116 -0.81 33.86 2.55
C ALA A 116 -1.30 34.90 1.53
N LEU A 117 -1.84 34.46 0.38
CA LEU A 117 -2.26 35.31 -0.73
C LEU A 117 -3.67 35.89 -0.55
N TYR A 118 -4.47 35.34 0.37
CA TYR A 118 -5.82 35.85 0.64
C TYR A 118 -5.79 37.25 1.25
N THR A 119 -6.50 38.18 0.59
CA THR A 119 -6.77 39.53 1.12
C THR A 119 -8.04 39.58 1.98
N ASN A 120 -8.99 38.65 1.78
CA ASN A 120 -10.23 38.55 2.55
C ASN A 120 -10.03 37.66 3.80
N PRO A 121 -10.11 38.22 5.02
CA PRO A 121 -9.81 37.47 6.25
C PRO A 121 -10.84 36.36 6.54
N ARG A 122 -12.09 36.52 6.10
CA ARG A 122 -13.12 35.47 6.26
C ARG A 122 -12.79 34.27 5.38
N LEU A 123 -12.49 34.50 4.10
CA LEU A 123 -12.15 33.43 3.15
C LEU A 123 -10.85 32.72 3.56
N LYS A 124 -9.83 33.47 4.03
CA LYS A 124 -8.60 32.89 4.57
C LYS A 124 -8.88 31.91 5.71
N ARG A 125 -9.71 32.32 6.68
CA ARG A 125 -10.07 31.49 7.84
C ARG A 125 -10.83 30.23 7.42
N GLU A 126 -11.78 30.36 6.51
CA GLU A 126 -12.55 29.23 5.97
C GLU A 126 -11.67 28.23 5.22
N SER A 127 -10.76 28.72 4.37
CA SER A 127 -9.80 27.91 3.64
C SER A 127 -8.83 27.19 4.59
N ALA A 128 -8.28 27.89 5.59
CA ALA A 128 -7.42 27.29 6.62
C ALA A 128 -8.13 26.22 7.47
N GLN A 129 -9.43 26.40 7.73
CA GLN A 129 -10.23 25.38 8.43
C GLN A 129 -10.41 24.13 7.55
N ARG A 130 -10.65 24.30 6.25
CA ARG A 130 -10.74 23.18 5.30
C ARG A 130 -9.41 22.44 5.20
N LEU A 131 -8.28 23.14 5.04
CA LEU A 131 -6.95 22.53 5.02
C LEU A 131 -6.71 21.63 6.23
N ARG A 132 -6.95 22.15 7.44
CA ARG A 132 -6.81 21.37 8.68
C ARG A 132 -7.72 20.15 8.74
N ALA A 133 -8.96 20.27 8.27
CA ALA A 133 -9.90 19.15 8.23
C ALA A 133 -9.42 18.08 7.25
N THR A 134 -9.02 18.46 6.03
CA THR A 134 -8.50 17.55 5.01
C THR A 134 -7.22 16.85 5.47
N GLN A 135 -6.28 17.56 6.12
CA GLN A 135 -5.09 16.96 6.71
C GLN A 135 -5.42 15.92 7.78
N ALA A 136 -6.39 16.20 8.65
CA ALA A 136 -6.81 15.26 9.68
C ALA A 136 -7.45 13.99 9.10
N GLU A 137 -8.27 14.11 8.05
CA GLU A 137 -8.83 12.94 7.36
C GLU A 137 -7.76 12.16 6.59
N TYR A 138 -6.83 12.86 5.93
CA TYR A 138 -5.69 12.24 5.27
C TYR A 138 -4.85 11.41 6.24
N GLN A 139 -4.53 11.94 7.43
CA GLN A 139 -3.75 11.18 8.42
C GLN A 139 -4.45 9.87 8.82
N ARG A 140 -5.78 9.88 8.98
CA ARG A 140 -6.54 8.67 9.30
C ARG A 140 -6.50 7.64 8.17
N LEU A 141 -6.56 8.11 6.93
CA LEU A 141 -6.39 7.28 5.73
C LEU A 141 -4.99 6.66 5.72
N TYR A 142 -3.95 7.49 5.83
CA TYR A 142 -2.56 7.08 5.80
C TYR A 142 -2.25 6.03 6.87
N ASP A 143 -2.68 6.28 8.11
CA ASP A 143 -2.48 5.34 9.22
C ASP A 143 -3.19 4.00 8.98
N ALA A 144 -4.37 4.02 8.34
CA ALA A 144 -5.09 2.79 8.02
C ALA A 144 -4.36 1.97 6.95
N MET A 145 -3.86 2.63 5.91
CA MET A 145 -3.07 1.98 4.85
C MET A 145 -1.75 1.41 5.39
N GLN A 146 -1.03 2.16 6.24
CA GLN A 146 0.18 1.66 6.89
C GLN A 146 -0.09 0.45 7.79
N ARG A 147 -1.20 0.45 8.54
CA ARG A 147 -1.59 -0.73 9.33
C ARG A 147 -1.84 -1.94 8.43
N ALA A 148 -2.59 -1.76 7.35
CA ALA A 148 -2.83 -2.81 6.37
C ALA A 148 -1.50 -3.37 5.84
N GLU A 149 -0.61 -2.53 5.32
CA GLU A 149 0.72 -2.93 4.82
C GLU A 149 1.54 -3.72 5.85
N ARG A 150 1.61 -3.25 7.11
CA ARG A 150 2.36 -3.93 8.17
C ARG A 150 1.81 -5.31 8.47
N THR A 151 0.48 -5.50 8.43
CA THR A 151 -0.14 -6.81 8.65
C THR A 151 0.06 -7.80 7.49
N MET A 152 0.41 -7.32 6.28
CA MET A 152 0.72 -8.19 5.15
C MET A 152 2.10 -8.86 5.27
N THR A 153 3.05 -8.22 5.95
CA THR A 153 4.44 -8.70 6.04
C THR A 153 4.54 -10.06 6.74
N PRO A 154 3.90 -10.30 7.91
CA PRO A 154 3.90 -11.62 8.54
C PRO A 154 3.31 -12.71 7.64
N VAL A 155 2.22 -12.43 6.91
CA VAL A 155 1.61 -13.36 5.96
C VAL A 155 2.62 -13.76 4.88
N LEU A 156 3.31 -12.78 4.30
CA LEU A 156 4.33 -13.00 3.27
C LEU A 156 5.50 -13.83 3.78
N ASN A 157 6.00 -13.53 4.98
CA ASN A 157 7.11 -14.26 5.59
C ASN A 157 6.73 -15.73 5.81
N THR A 158 5.54 -15.99 6.38
CA THR A 158 5.06 -17.36 6.57
C THR A 158 4.93 -18.09 5.23
N LEU A 159 4.36 -17.46 4.20
CA LEU A 159 4.31 -18.07 2.85
C LEU A 159 5.71 -18.37 2.29
N GLN A 160 6.67 -17.47 2.48
CA GLN A 160 8.05 -17.62 2.05
C GLN A 160 8.73 -18.82 2.72
N ASP A 161 8.62 -18.90 4.05
CA ASP A 161 9.23 -19.95 4.87
C ASP A 161 8.66 -21.32 4.51
N ASN A 162 7.33 -21.42 4.39
CA ASN A 162 6.64 -22.64 3.99
C ASN A 162 7.07 -23.10 2.58
N ARG A 163 7.18 -22.17 1.64
CA ARG A 163 7.69 -22.47 0.30
C ARG A 163 9.12 -23.01 0.36
N LEU A 164 10.02 -22.31 1.06
CA LEU A 164 11.43 -22.72 1.15
C LEU A 164 11.58 -24.09 1.79
N TYR A 165 10.80 -24.37 2.83
CA TYR A 165 10.78 -25.68 3.47
C TYR A 165 10.29 -26.78 2.52
N LEU A 166 9.14 -26.57 1.86
CA LEU A 166 8.57 -27.55 0.92
C LEU A 166 9.48 -27.81 -0.27
N LYS A 167 10.19 -26.79 -0.77
CA LYS A 167 11.12 -26.92 -1.91
C LYS A 167 12.14 -28.06 -1.74
N HIS A 168 12.60 -28.30 -0.51
CA HIS A 168 13.62 -29.31 -0.20
C HIS A 168 13.06 -30.57 0.47
N ASN A 169 11.82 -30.50 0.97
CA ASN A 169 11.24 -31.54 1.81
C ASN A 169 9.88 -32.02 1.29
N LEU A 170 9.60 -31.87 0.00
CA LEU A 170 8.28 -32.17 -0.57
C LEU A 170 7.93 -33.66 -0.41
N ASN A 171 7.13 -33.97 0.61
CA ASN A 171 6.59 -35.29 0.90
C ASN A 171 5.40 -35.17 1.88
N ALA A 172 4.63 -36.25 2.02
CA ALA A 172 3.44 -36.29 2.86
C ALA A 172 3.71 -35.96 4.35
N ARG A 173 4.88 -36.35 4.88
CA ARG A 173 5.27 -36.05 6.27
C ARG A 173 5.49 -34.55 6.48
N ALA A 174 6.21 -33.91 5.56
CA ALA A 174 6.47 -32.48 5.59
C ALA A 174 5.16 -31.68 5.51
N ILE A 175 4.22 -32.08 4.65
CA ILE A 175 2.91 -31.43 4.53
C ILE A 175 2.11 -31.57 5.83
N GLY A 176 2.10 -32.76 6.44
CA GLY A 176 1.48 -32.97 7.74
C GLY A 176 2.06 -32.06 8.84
N ALA A 177 3.38 -31.85 8.83
CA ALA A 177 4.05 -30.98 9.80
C ALA A 177 3.67 -29.50 9.69
N LEU A 178 3.25 -29.04 8.50
CA LEU A 178 2.88 -27.65 8.24
C LEU A 178 1.40 -27.33 8.51
N GLN A 179 0.55 -28.33 8.80
CA GLN A 179 -0.89 -28.07 9.03
C GLN A 179 -1.16 -27.05 10.15
N GLY A 180 -0.35 -27.07 11.22
CA GLY A 180 -0.43 -26.08 12.31
C GLY A 180 -0.04 -24.67 11.85
N GLU A 181 1.03 -24.55 11.07
CA GLU A 181 1.49 -23.28 10.50
C GLU A 181 0.44 -22.67 9.56
N PHE A 182 -0.19 -23.49 8.72
CA PHE A 182 -1.24 -23.02 7.80
C PHE A 182 -2.49 -22.52 8.52
N LYS A 183 -2.83 -23.12 9.67
CA LYS A 183 -3.94 -22.63 10.50
C LYS A 183 -3.66 -21.24 11.08
N ASN A 184 -2.43 -21.00 11.52
CA ASN A 184 -2.03 -19.67 12.01
C ASN A 184 -2.04 -18.64 10.87
N LEU A 185 -1.53 -19.04 9.70
CA LEU A 185 -1.52 -18.20 8.51
C LEU A 185 -2.93 -17.77 8.07
N ALA A 186 -3.92 -18.65 8.15
CA ALA A 186 -5.31 -18.29 7.86
C ALA A 186 -5.79 -17.12 8.73
N GLY A 187 -5.51 -17.16 10.03
CA GLY A 187 -5.87 -16.08 10.95
C GLY A 187 -5.11 -14.77 10.69
N ASP A 188 -3.86 -14.84 10.25
CA ASP A 188 -3.09 -13.66 9.85
C ASP A 188 -3.60 -13.06 8.53
N ILE A 189 -4.00 -13.90 7.57
CA ILE A 189 -4.66 -13.48 6.33
C ILE A 189 -5.98 -12.78 6.63
N ASP A 190 -6.83 -13.34 7.50
CA ASP A 190 -8.10 -12.71 7.90
C ASP A 190 -7.87 -11.33 8.52
N ARG A 191 -6.82 -11.18 9.34
CA ARG A 191 -6.43 -9.90 9.93
C ARG A 191 -6.00 -8.91 8.86
N ALA A 192 -5.13 -9.32 7.94
CA ALA A 192 -4.66 -8.47 6.85
C ALA A 192 -5.81 -8.02 5.94
N ILE A 193 -6.75 -8.91 5.63
CA ILE A 193 -7.97 -8.60 4.87
C ILE A 193 -8.82 -7.56 5.60
N ALA A 194 -9.05 -7.75 6.89
CA ALA A 194 -9.83 -6.81 7.69
C ALA A 194 -9.19 -5.41 7.73
N ASP A 195 -7.86 -5.32 7.87
CA ASP A 195 -7.15 -4.03 7.85
C ASP A 195 -7.19 -3.37 6.46
N MET A 196 -7.06 -4.13 5.37
CA MET A 196 -7.25 -3.60 4.01
C MET A 196 -8.66 -3.05 3.78
N GLN A 197 -9.70 -3.72 4.28
CA GLN A 197 -11.08 -3.23 4.20
C GLN A 197 -11.26 -1.90 4.94
N ARG A 198 -10.67 -1.77 6.13
CA ARG A 198 -10.70 -0.51 6.89
C ARG A 198 -9.99 0.62 6.14
N ALA A 199 -8.88 0.31 5.48
CA ALA A 199 -8.14 1.28 4.68
C ALA A 199 -8.92 1.70 3.42
N ILE A 200 -9.60 0.78 2.73
CA ILE A 200 -10.51 1.10 1.61
C ILE A 200 -11.67 2.00 2.07
N GLN A 201 -12.30 1.70 3.21
CA GLN A 201 -13.34 2.56 3.77
C GLN A 201 -12.81 3.93 4.21
N ALA A 202 -11.53 4.03 4.58
CA ALA A 202 -10.89 5.31 4.85
C ALA A 202 -10.64 6.09 3.54
N SER A 203 -10.30 5.41 2.44
CA SER A 203 -10.17 6.01 1.11
C SER A 203 -11.47 6.66 0.67
N ASP A 204 -12.60 5.94 0.76
CA ASP A 204 -13.91 6.46 0.37
C ASP A 204 -14.29 7.72 1.16
N ARG A 205 -14.05 7.71 2.47
CA ARG A 205 -14.29 8.86 3.36
C ARG A 205 -13.41 10.04 3.01
N PHE A 206 -12.14 9.81 2.69
CA PHE A 206 -11.23 10.89 2.33
C PHE A 206 -11.61 11.52 0.98
N ILE A 207 -11.97 10.72 -0.04
CA ILE A 207 -12.45 11.23 -1.34
C ILE A 207 -13.65 12.15 -1.15
N GLN A 208 -14.60 11.80 -0.27
CA GLN A 208 -15.75 12.65 0.05
C GLN A 208 -15.37 14.01 0.64
N THR A 209 -14.18 14.17 1.22
CA THR A 209 -13.70 15.43 1.80
C THR A 209 -13.06 16.37 0.77
N LEU A 210 -12.72 15.84 -0.41
CA LEU A 210 -12.14 16.60 -1.52
C LEU A 210 -13.21 17.16 -2.48
N ASN A 211 -14.42 16.60 -2.43
CA ASN A 211 -15.60 17.04 -3.19
C ASN A 211 -16.36 18.16 -2.45
#